data_AF-S4PQL3-F1
#
_entry.id   AF-S4PQL3-F1
#
_cell.length_a   1.000
_cell.length_b   1.000
_cell.length_c   1.000
_cell.angle_alpha   90.00
_cell.angle_beta   90.00
_cell.angle_gamma   90.00
#
_symmetry.space_group_name_H-M   'P 1'
#
loop_
_entity.id
_entity.type
_entity.pdbx_description
1 polymer ?
#
loop_
_entity_poly.entity_id
_entity_poly.type
_entity_poly.pdbx_seq_one_letter_code
_entity_poly.pdbx_strand_id
1 'polypeptide(L)'
;MKRKVGDAGVEELRPGEPPAKINSRWTNDELLMAVTAVRKYGKDFQAIAETLGTKTEAHIRTFFISYRRRYNLDAVLREHEADRGNANHIQPGTTSTESAENDVENSNNGTG
;
A
#
# COMPACT_ATOMS: atom_id res chain seq x y z
N MET A 1 36.41 -39.84 -8.85
CA MET A 1 35.82 -38.77 -8.00
C MET A 1 36.42 -37.43 -8.35
N LYS A 2 35.59 -36.45 -8.75
CA LYS A 2 35.79 -34.99 -8.62
C LYS A 2 34.57 -34.30 -9.24
N ARG A 3 33.51 -34.15 -8.44
CA ARG A 3 32.39 -33.25 -8.77
C ARG A 3 32.86 -31.83 -8.45
N LYS A 4 32.95 -30.96 -9.45
CA LYS A 4 32.97 -29.52 -9.23
C LYS A 4 31.57 -29.00 -9.53
N VAL A 5 30.76 -28.91 -8.49
CA VAL A 5 29.60 -28.04 -8.45
C VAL A 5 30.17 -26.64 -8.27
N GLY A 6 30.18 -25.86 -9.34
CA GLY A 6 30.62 -24.47 -9.33
C GLY A 6 29.44 -23.57 -9.67
N ASP A 7 28.74 -23.16 -8.63
CA ASP A 7 28.25 -21.78 -8.44
C ASP A 7 27.77 -21.02 -9.69
N ALA A 8 26.76 -21.54 -10.38
CA ALA A 8 26.08 -20.87 -11.49
C ALA A 8 24.58 -20.75 -11.20
N GLY A 9 24.23 -20.36 -9.97
CA GLY A 9 22.86 -20.48 -9.46
C GLY A 9 22.11 -19.17 -9.21
N VAL A 10 22.78 -18.02 -9.20
CA VAL A 10 22.15 -16.78 -8.68
C VAL A 10 22.35 -15.53 -9.53
N GLU A 11 23.29 -15.50 -10.49
CA GLU A 11 23.49 -14.33 -11.37
C GLU A 11 22.39 -14.22 -12.45
N GLU A 12 21.86 -15.33 -12.95
CA GLU A 12 20.84 -15.34 -14.01
C GLU A 12 19.43 -14.96 -13.50
N LEU A 13 19.25 -14.91 -12.18
CA LEU A 13 18.02 -14.45 -11.53
C LEU A 13 18.08 -12.97 -11.13
N ARG A 14 19.21 -12.29 -11.37
CA ARG A 14 19.32 -10.86 -11.07
C ARG A 14 18.52 -10.11 -12.14
N PRO A 15 17.38 -9.47 -11.79
CA PRO A 15 16.72 -8.60 -12.75
C PRO A 15 17.74 -7.54 -13.14
N GLY A 16 18.10 -7.46 -14.43
CA GLY A 16 19.00 -6.44 -14.93
C GLY A 16 18.38 -5.09 -14.62
N GLU A 17 18.84 -4.44 -13.56
CA GLU A 17 18.34 -3.16 -13.10
C GLU A 17 18.91 -2.09 -14.05
N PRO A 18 18.10 -1.47 -14.93
CA PRO A 18 18.60 -0.30 -15.61
C PRO A 18 18.78 0.79 -14.54
N PRO A 19 19.84 1.61 -14.60
CA PRO A 19 19.86 2.87 -13.87
C PRO A 19 18.81 3.78 -14.52
N ALA A 20 17.55 3.59 -14.15
CA ALA A 20 16.45 4.38 -14.62
C ALA A 20 16.69 5.80 -14.08
N LYS A 21 17.20 6.68 -14.95
CA LYS A 21 17.54 8.05 -14.58
C LYS A 21 16.32 8.69 -13.91
N ILE A 22 16.53 9.24 -12.72
CA ILE A 22 15.47 9.92 -11.97
C ILE A 22 14.82 10.98 -12.86
N ASN A 23 13.48 10.93 -12.96
CA ASN A 23 12.69 11.82 -13.79
C ASN A 23 11.48 12.35 -13.02
N SER A 24 11.32 13.67 -12.94
CA SER A 24 10.20 14.29 -12.22
C SER A 24 8.87 14.30 -13.00
N ARG A 25 8.89 14.07 -14.33
CA ARG A 25 7.66 13.99 -15.13
C ARG A 25 6.95 12.68 -14.82
N TRP A 26 5.66 12.78 -14.48
CA TRP A 26 4.79 11.64 -14.26
C TRP A 26 4.12 11.22 -15.56
N THR A 27 4.31 9.96 -15.95
CA THR A 27 3.53 9.32 -17.01
C THR A 27 2.26 8.70 -16.41
N ASN A 28 1.26 8.40 -17.25
CA ASN A 28 0.04 7.74 -16.76
C ASN A 28 0.33 6.35 -16.16
N ASP A 29 1.28 5.63 -16.75
CA ASP A 29 1.72 4.31 -16.28
C ASP A 29 2.36 4.40 -14.89
N GLU A 30 3.25 5.37 -14.68
CA GLU A 30 3.85 5.63 -13.37
C GLU A 30 2.82 6.03 -12.31
N LEU A 31 1.80 6.81 -12.67
CA LEU A 31 0.71 7.19 -11.76
C LEU A 31 -0.08 5.95 -11.31
N LEU A 32 -0.44 5.07 -12.24
CA LEU A 32 -1.18 3.83 -11.93
C LEU A 32 -0.33 2.85 -11.10
N MET A 33 0.94 2.72 -11.44
CA MET A 33 1.89 1.92 -10.68
C MET A 33 2.07 2.47 -9.26
N ALA A 34 2.16 3.79 -9.09
CA ALA A 34 2.26 4.41 -7.77
C ALA A 34 1.00 4.17 -6.92
N VAL A 35 -0.21 4.24 -7.48
CA VAL A 35 -1.45 3.93 -6.75
C VAL A 35 -1.45 2.47 -6.26
N THR A 36 -1.06 1.55 -7.15
CA THR A 36 -0.97 0.12 -6.82
C THR A 36 0.09 -0.13 -5.75
N ALA A 37 1.23 0.55 -5.84
CA ALA A 37 2.30 0.49 -4.85
C ALA A 37 1.84 1.04 -3.49
N VAL A 38 1.07 2.12 -3.44
CA VAL A 38 0.45 2.62 -2.19
C VAL A 38 -0.48 1.58 -1.57
N ARG A 39 -1.28 0.85 -2.37
CA ARG A 39 -2.14 -0.23 -1.85
C ARG A 39 -1.33 -1.39 -1.23
N LYS A 40 -0.15 -1.66 -1.78
CA LYS A 40 0.72 -2.76 -1.35
C LYS A 40 1.65 -2.40 -0.20
N TYR A 41 2.18 -1.18 -0.17
CA TYR A 41 3.23 -0.74 0.75
C TYR A 41 2.76 0.35 1.73
N GLY A 42 1.58 0.93 1.53
CA GLY A 42 1.06 1.99 2.40
C GLY A 42 1.90 3.26 2.33
N LYS A 43 2.47 3.67 3.47
CA LYS A 43 3.32 4.87 3.60
C LYS A 43 4.82 4.59 3.48
N ASP A 44 5.23 3.37 3.10
CA ASP A 44 6.63 3.08 2.79
C ASP A 44 7.03 3.70 1.45
N PHE A 45 7.23 5.02 1.45
CA PHE A 45 7.54 5.81 0.26
C PHE A 45 8.85 5.41 -0.39
N GLN A 46 9.79 4.85 0.38
CA GLN A 46 11.05 4.32 -0.12
C GLN A 46 10.81 3.06 -0.97
N ALA A 47 10.04 2.10 -0.48
CA ALA A 47 9.69 0.88 -1.24
C ALA A 47 8.89 1.20 -2.51
N ILE A 48 8.02 2.21 -2.44
CA ILE A 48 7.30 2.71 -3.61
C ILE A 48 8.29 3.32 -4.63
N ALA A 49 9.23 4.15 -4.20
CA ALA A 49 10.24 4.74 -5.08
C ALA A 49 11.09 3.67 -5.77
N GLU A 50 11.52 2.65 -5.03
CA GLU A 50 12.25 1.49 -5.55
C GLU A 50 11.42 0.68 -6.56
N THR A 51 10.12 0.51 -6.30
CA THR A 51 9.20 -0.15 -7.23
C THR A 51 9.10 0.60 -8.57
N LEU A 52 9.13 1.93 -8.53
CA LEU A 52 9.06 2.75 -9.74
C LEU A 52 10.43 2.87 -10.45
N GLY A 53 11.53 2.84 -9.71
CA GLY A 53 12.91 2.96 -10.21
C GLY A 53 13.29 4.35 -10.76
N THR A 54 12.34 5.14 -11.27
CA THR A 54 12.55 6.47 -11.88
C THR A 54 12.21 7.64 -10.96
N LYS A 55 11.68 7.37 -9.76
CA LYS A 55 11.20 8.38 -8.81
C LYS A 55 11.94 8.24 -7.49
N THR A 56 12.08 9.35 -6.77
CA THR A 56 12.67 9.37 -5.43
C THR A 56 11.57 9.43 -4.38
N GLU A 57 11.89 9.09 -3.14
CA GLU A 57 10.96 9.20 -2.02
C GLU A 57 10.29 10.58 -1.93
N ALA A 58 11.06 11.66 -2.17
CA ALA A 58 10.52 13.03 -2.19
C ALA A 58 9.46 13.25 -3.29
N HIS A 59 9.65 12.65 -4.48
CA HIS A 59 8.64 12.67 -5.52
C HIS A 59 7.38 11.90 -5.11
N ILE A 60 7.54 10.76 -4.41
CA ILE A 60 6.40 9.97 -3.92
C ILE A 60 5.61 10.72 -2.85
N ARG A 61 6.28 11.39 -1.90
CA ARG A 61 5.59 12.25 -0.91
C ARG A 61 4.77 13.35 -1.57
N THR A 62 5.36 14.01 -2.57
CA THR A 62 4.67 15.06 -3.33
C THR A 62 3.48 14.51 -4.12
N PHE A 63 3.64 13.34 -4.75
CA PHE A 63 2.56 12.63 -5.41
C PHE A 63 1.41 12.34 -4.43
N PHE A 64 1.73 11.82 -3.24
CA PHE A 64 0.73 11.45 -2.26
C PHE A 64 -0.17 12.61 -1.83
N ILE A 65 0.39 13.81 -1.69
CA ILE A 65 -0.37 15.03 -1.37
C ILE A 65 -1.16 15.53 -2.58
N SER A 66 -0.48 15.64 -3.73
CA SER A 66 -1.04 16.26 -4.96
C SER A 66 -2.18 15.45 -5.58
N TYR A 67 -2.16 14.12 -5.37
CA TYR A 67 -3.07 13.18 -5.99
C TYR A 67 -4.02 12.50 -5.00
N ARG A 68 -3.98 12.92 -3.73
CA ARG A 68 -4.78 12.38 -2.61
C ARG A 68 -6.26 12.20 -2.94
N ARG A 69 -6.90 13.27 -3.42
CA ARG A 69 -8.34 13.25 -3.77
C ARG A 69 -8.62 12.57 -5.11
N ARG A 70 -7.75 12.76 -6.11
CA ARG A 70 -8.00 12.26 -7.47
C ARG A 70 -7.99 10.74 -7.56
N TYR A 71 -7.16 10.09 -6.76
CA TYR A 71 -7.04 8.63 -6.72
C TYR A 71 -7.55 8.03 -5.42
N ASN A 72 -8.31 8.79 -4.61
CA ASN A 72 -8.81 8.35 -3.31
C ASN A 72 -7.73 7.64 -2.46
N LEU A 73 -6.53 8.22 -2.38
CA LEU A 73 -5.37 7.57 -1.73
C LEU A 73 -5.62 7.26 -0.24
N ASP A 74 -6.57 7.95 0.40
CA ASP A 74 -7.01 7.63 1.77
C ASP A 74 -7.74 6.31 1.89
N ALA A 75 -8.61 5.98 0.92
CA ALA A 75 -9.29 4.70 0.89
C ALA A 75 -8.29 3.58 0.64
N VAL A 76 -7.40 3.79 -0.35
CA VAL A 76 -6.32 2.85 -0.67
C VAL A 76 -5.42 2.57 0.54
N LEU A 77 -5.10 3.61 1.31
CA LEU A 77 -4.30 3.48 2.52
C LEU A 77 -5.03 2.69 3.62
N ARG A 78 -6.33 2.97 3.82
CA ARG A 78 -7.15 2.25 4.79
C ARG A 78 -7.27 0.78 4.43
N GLU A 79 -7.41 0.44 3.16
CA GLU A 79 -7.44 -0.94 2.71
C GLU A 79 -6.09 -1.65 2.95
N HIS A 80 -4.96 -0.96 2.74
CA HIS A 80 -3.65 -1.48 3.10
C HIS A 80 -3.54 -1.77 4.61
N GLU A 81 -4.01 -0.85 5.45
CA GLU A 81 -4.03 -1.00 6.91
C GLU A 81 -4.98 -2.13 7.36
N ALA A 82 -6.14 -2.29 6.72
CA ALA A 82 -7.09 -3.35 7.01
C ALA A 82 -6.53 -4.75 6.65
N ASP A 83 -5.91 -4.89 5.48
CA ASP A 83 -5.29 -6.16 5.05
C ASP A 83 -4.11 -6.55 5.96
N ARG A 84 -3.29 -5.57 6.37
CA ARG A 84 -2.18 -5.83 7.31
C ARG A 84 -2.64 -6.05 8.74
N GLY A 85 -3.69 -5.35 9.17
CA GLY A 85 -4.35 -5.57 10.45
C GLY A 85 -4.94 -6.98 10.53
N ASN A 86 -5.52 -7.47 9.44
CA ASN A 86 -6.05 -8.83 9.35
C ASN A 86 -4.94 -9.89 9.27
N ALA A 87 -3.82 -9.60 8.59
CA ALA A 87 -2.65 -10.49 8.56
C ALA A 87 -1.97 -10.63 9.93
N ASN A 88 -2.03 -9.59 10.77
CA ASN A 88 -1.55 -9.62 12.16
C ASN A 88 -2.59 -10.15 13.17
N HIS A 89 -3.82 -10.48 12.73
CA HIS A 89 -4.90 -10.99 13.59
C HIS A 89 -5.02 -12.53 13.59
N ILE A 90 -4.07 -13.29 13.03
CA ILE A 90 -3.98 -14.73 13.33
C ILE A 90 -3.37 -14.93 14.73
N GLN A 91 -4.07 -14.45 15.76
CA GLN A 91 -4.06 -15.03 17.09
C GLN A 91 -5.46 -15.65 17.29
N PRO A 92 -5.58 -16.96 17.53
CA PRO A 92 -6.87 -17.58 17.77
C PRO A 92 -7.36 -17.14 19.15
N GLY A 93 -8.29 -16.19 19.20
CA GLY A 93 -8.84 -15.76 20.48
C GLY A 93 -9.81 -14.59 20.38
N THR A 94 -11.09 -14.92 20.54
CA THR A 94 -12.18 -14.06 21.05
C THR A 94 -12.63 -12.89 20.16
N THR A 95 -13.67 -13.13 19.36
CA THR A 95 -15.04 -12.56 19.50
C THR A 95 -15.12 -11.17 20.14
N SER A 96 -15.64 -10.20 19.38
CA SER A 96 -16.50 -9.10 19.84
C SER A 96 -17.08 -8.43 18.59
N THR A 97 -18.12 -9.02 18.00
CA THR A 97 -19.54 -8.67 18.24
C THR A 97 -19.91 -7.37 17.50
N GLU A 98 -20.58 -7.60 16.37
CA GLU A 98 -21.67 -6.80 15.83
C GLU A 98 -22.25 -5.77 16.80
N SER A 99 -22.39 -4.52 16.37
CA SER A 99 -23.31 -3.60 17.04
C SER A 99 -24.24 -3.03 15.99
N ALA A 100 -25.37 -3.72 15.93
CA ALA A 100 -26.63 -3.35 15.33
C ALA A 100 -26.98 -1.87 15.60
N GLU A 101 -27.17 -1.17 14.49
CA GLU A 101 -28.26 -0.24 14.23
C GLU A 101 -29.42 -0.42 15.21
N ASN A 102 -29.64 0.56 16.07
CA ASN A 102 -30.90 0.73 16.79
C ASN A 102 -31.34 2.18 16.60
N ASP A 103 -32.11 2.37 15.53
CA ASP A 103 -33.00 3.51 15.36
C ASP A 103 -34.19 3.28 16.31
N VAL A 104 -34.20 3.96 17.46
CA VAL A 104 -35.37 3.99 18.35
C VAL A 104 -35.78 5.43 18.54
N GLU A 105 -36.80 5.78 17.75
CA GLU A 105 -37.75 6.86 17.95
C GLU A 105 -38.25 6.90 19.40
N ASN A 106 -38.10 8.04 20.09
CA ASN A 106 -38.90 8.32 21.28
C ASN A 106 -39.53 9.72 21.18
N SER A 107 -40.77 9.72 20.70
CA SER A 107 -41.74 10.79 20.88
C SER A 107 -42.26 10.76 22.32
N ASN A 108 -41.86 11.72 23.15
CA ASN A 108 -42.70 12.31 24.21
C ASN A 108 -41.90 13.27 25.11
N ASN A 109 -42.36 14.51 25.21
CA ASN A 109 -42.51 15.14 26.52
C ASN A 109 -43.46 16.32 26.41
N GLY A 110 -44.68 16.09 26.90
CA GLY A 110 -45.53 17.15 27.39
C GLY A 110 -45.41 17.22 28.91
N THR A 111 -45.53 18.44 29.44
CA THR A 111 -46.26 18.84 30.67
C THR A 111 -45.43 19.81 31.51
N GLY A 112 -46.05 20.96 31.79
CA GLY A 112 -45.59 22.04 32.65
C GLY A 112 -46.41 23.28 32.38
#